data_AF-A0A9W4LWU8-F1
#
_entry.id   AF-A0A9W4LWU8-F1
#
_cell.length_a   1.000
_cell.length_b   1.000
_cell.length_c   1.000
_cell.angle_alpha   90.00
_cell.angle_beta   90.00
_cell.angle_gamma   90.00
#
_symmetry.space_group_name_H-M   'P 1'
#
loop_
_entity.id
_entity.type
_entity.pdbx_description
1 polymer ?
#
loop_
_entity_poly.entity_id
_entity_poly.type
_entity_poly.pdbx_seq_one_letter_code
_entity_poly.pdbx_strand_id
1 'polypeptide(L)'
;MPFPLTALAIGAHLLLVAEGPVPTLDTAPSCRAAAEFGAQSKTTFDQCMNDEKSALAAIEKEWKTFSTGSVDSCLSETRSDGTPSYVELQECLELARDSKKYQNQPQPKI
;
A
#
# COMPACT_ATOMS: atom_id res chain seq x y z
N MET A 1 22.25 -27.33 36.65
CA MET A 1 20.81 -27.10 36.47
C MET A 1 20.53 -27.12 34.98
N PRO A 2 19.60 -27.95 34.46
CA PRO A 2 19.40 -28.07 33.02
C PRO A 2 18.46 -26.96 32.53
N PHE A 3 18.85 -26.27 31.45
CA PHE A 3 18.00 -25.32 30.74
C PHE A 3 16.99 -26.09 29.88
N PRO A 4 15.68 -25.82 29.97
CA PRO A 4 14.69 -26.54 29.18
C PRO A 4 14.79 -26.14 27.71
N LEU A 5 14.86 -27.15 26.84
CA LEU A 5 14.72 -27.02 25.40
C LEU A 5 13.32 -26.50 25.08
N THR A 6 13.19 -25.19 24.82
CA THR A 6 11.98 -24.62 24.21
C THR A 6 11.89 -25.09 22.76
N ALA A 7 10.91 -25.95 22.48
CA ALA A 7 10.59 -26.37 21.12
C ALA A 7 10.15 -25.16 20.28
N LEU A 8 10.88 -24.88 19.20
CA LEU A 8 10.49 -23.92 18.18
C LEU A 8 9.30 -24.50 17.40
N ALA A 9 8.09 -24.03 17.66
CA ALA A 9 6.94 -24.35 16.82
C ALA A 9 7.06 -23.53 15.51
N ILE A 10 7.38 -24.20 14.41
CA ILE A 10 7.32 -23.59 13.07
C ILE A 10 5.85 -23.57 12.67
N GLY A 11 5.16 -22.46 12.95
CA GLY A 11 3.80 -22.23 12.51
C GLY A 11 3.76 -21.88 11.02
N ALA A 12 3.11 -22.69 10.19
CA ALA A 12 2.79 -22.33 8.82
C ALA A 12 1.71 -21.23 8.83
N HIS A 13 2.12 -19.97 8.69
CA HIS A 13 1.18 -18.87 8.53
C HIS A 13 0.62 -18.89 7.10
N LEU A 14 -0.66 -19.22 6.95
CA LEU A 14 -1.39 -19.02 5.69
C LEU A 14 -1.49 -17.52 5.42
N LEU A 15 -0.85 -17.06 4.35
CA LEU A 15 -0.99 -15.68 3.88
C LEU A 15 -2.32 -15.57 3.13
N LEU A 16 -3.31 -14.93 3.75
CA LEU A 16 -4.50 -14.48 3.03
C LEU A 16 -4.10 -13.34 2.08
N VAL A 17 -4.50 -13.49 0.83
CA VAL A 17 -4.26 -12.54 -0.27
C VAL A 17 -5.49 -11.67 -0.41
N ALA A 18 -5.32 -10.44 -0.90
CA ALA A 18 -6.43 -9.55 -1.19
C ALA A 18 -7.50 -10.23 -2.07
N GLU A 19 -8.74 -10.20 -1.59
CA GLU A 19 -9.90 -10.81 -2.23
C GLU A 19 -10.84 -9.71 -2.75
N GLY A 20 -11.60 -9.98 -3.80
CA GLY A 20 -12.51 -9.00 -4.39
C GLY A 20 -11.80 -7.91 -5.21
N PRO A 21 -12.55 -6.89 -5.70
CA PRO A 21 -11.98 -5.79 -6.47
C PRO A 21 -11.28 -4.75 -5.58
N VAL A 22 -10.44 -3.91 -6.18
CA VAL A 22 -9.86 -2.74 -5.51
C VAL A 22 -11.00 -1.82 -5.04
N PRO A 23 -11.01 -1.35 -3.78
CA PRO A 23 -12.03 -0.43 -3.30
C PRO A 23 -12.00 0.89 -4.06
N THR A 24 -13.18 1.43 -4.39
CA THR A 24 -13.29 2.74 -5.02
C THR A 24 -12.94 3.86 -4.04
N LEU A 25 -11.98 4.70 -4.40
CA LEU A 25 -11.61 5.93 -3.70
C LEU A 25 -12.12 7.16 -4.48
N ASP A 26 -12.59 8.19 -3.75
CA ASP A 26 -12.86 9.51 -4.33
C ASP A 26 -11.58 10.36 -4.23
N THR A 27 -10.86 10.47 -5.34
CA THR A 27 -9.56 11.17 -5.43
C THR A 27 -9.70 12.63 -5.84
N ALA A 28 -10.91 13.10 -6.16
CA ALA A 28 -11.11 14.48 -6.57
C ALA A 28 -10.76 15.50 -5.45
N PRO A 29 -11.03 15.22 -4.15
CA PRO A 29 -10.57 16.08 -3.06
C PRO A 29 -9.04 16.22 -2.95
N SER A 30 -8.29 15.12 -3.02
CA SER A 30 -6.82 15.14 -2.97
C SER A 30 -6.24 15.88 -4.16
N CYS A 31 -6.76 15.66 -5.37
CA CYS A 31 -6.32 16.38 -6.56
C CYS A 31 -6.69 17.86 -6.55
N ARG A 32 -7.83 18.26 -5.95
CA ARG A 32 -8.14 19.68 -5.73
C ARG A 32 -7.12 20.32 -4.78
N ALA A 33 -6.80 19.66 -3.67
CA ALA A 33 -5.79 20.15 -2.74
C ALA A 33 -4.42 20.30 -3.43
N ALA A 34 -3.98 19.32 -4.22
CA ALA A 34 -2.75 19.42 -5.00
C ALA A 34 -2.76 20.61 -5.99
N ALA A 35 -3.91 20.87 -6.61
CA ALA A 35 -4.10 21.97 -7.54
C ALA A 35 -4.10 23.37 -6.90
N GLU A 36 -4.37 23.49 -5.59
CA GLU A 36 -4.28 24.76 -4.86
C GLU A 36 -2.84 25.25 -4.73
N PHE A 37 -1.87 24.33 -4.69
CA PHE A 37 -0.44 24.64 -4.59
C PHE A 37 0.25 24.79 -5.96
N GLY A 38 -0.44 24.46 -7.06
CA GLY A 38 0.11 24.49 -8.42
C GLY A 38 0.04 25.88 -9.08
N ALA A 39 1.08 26.26 -9.82
CA ALA A 39 1.11 27.51 -10.60
C ALA A 39 0.05 27.56 -11.72
N GLN A 40 -0.42 26.38 -12.18
CA GLN A 40 -1.48 26.22 -13.18
C GLN A 40 -2.53 25.23 -12.67
N SER A 41 -3.38 25.69 -11.76
CA SER A 41 -4.35 24.86 -11.00
C SER A 41 -5.13 23.85 -11.86
N LYS A 42 -5.70 24.25 -13.02
CA LYS A 42 -6.42 23.31 -13.91
C LYS A 42 -5.50 22.21 -14.46
N THR A 43 -4.32 22.57 -14.95
CA THR A 43 -3.34 21.60 -15.48
C THR A 43 -2.87 20.65 -14.39
N THR A 44 -2.63 21.17 -13.18
CA THR A 44 -2.23 20.36 -12.01
C THR A 44 -3.33 19.38 -11.60
N PHE A 45 -4.59 19.81 -11.62
CA PHE A 45 -5.72 18.93 -11.34
C PHE A 45 -5.84 17.80 -12.37
N ASP A 46 -5.82 18.14 -13.67
CA ASP A 46 -5.96 17.16 -14.76
C ASP A 46 -4.81 16.13 -14.73
N GLN A 47 -3.59 16.58 -14.44
CA GLN A 47 -2.43 15.70 -14.28
C GLN A 47 -2.60 14.76 -13.07
N CYS A 48 -2.98 15.30 -11.91
CA CYS A 48 -3.23 14.48 -10.72
C CYS A 48 -4.28 13.40 -10.99
N MET A 49 -5.42 13.76 -11.60
CA MET A 49 -6.46 12.79 -11.92
C MET A 49 -5.98 11.67 -12.87
N ASN A 50 -5.04 11.98 -13.77
CA ASN A 50 -4.43 10.98 -14.63
C ASN A 50 -3.47 10.05 -13.86
N ASP A 51 -2.72 10.59 -12.91
CA ASP A 51 -1.81 9.83 -12.05
C ASP A 51 -2.61 8.87 -11.15
N GLU A 52 -3.72 9.35 -10.56
CA GLU A 52 -4.65 8.53 -9.78
C GLU A 52 -5.22 7.35 -10.57
N LYS A 53 -5.62 7.59 -11.83
CA LYS A 53 -6.11 6.54 -12.72
C LYS A 53 -5.01 5.53 -13.07
N SER A 54 -3.78 6.01 -13.28
CA SER A 54 -2.64 5.16 -13.59
C SER A 54 -2.26 4.28 -12.40
N ALA A 55 -2.31 4.84 -11.19
CA ALA A 55 -2.05 4.12 -9.95
C ALA A 55 -3.11 3.04 -9.68
N LEU A 56 -4.40 3.35 -9.86
CA LEU A 56 -5.46 2.34 -9.77
C LEU A 56 -5.20 1.17 -10.73
N ALA A 57 -4.86 1.45 -11.99
CA ALA A 57 -4.56 0.40 -12.97
C ALA A 57 -3.34 -0.46 -12.57
N ALA A 58 -2.32 0.15 -11.97
CA ALA A 58 -1.16 -0.57 -11.45
C ALA A 58 -1.53 -1.49 -10.26
N ILE A 59 -2.32 -0.97 -9.31
CA ILE A 59 -2.83 -1.75 -8.18
C ILE A 59 -3.69 -2.92 -8.67
N GLU A 60 -4.62 -2.69 -9.60
CA GLU A 60 -5.49 -3.74 -10.15
C GLU A 60 -4.70 -4.90 -10.78
N LYS A 61 -3.60 -4.58 -11.49
CA LYS A 61 -2.73 -5.57 -12.12
C LYS A 61 -2.05 -6.50 -11.10
N GLU A 62 -1.70 -5.95 -9.94
CA GLU A 62 -0.93 -6.66 -8.91
C GLU A 62 -1.76 -7.02 -7.67
N TRP A 63 -3.07 -6.75 -7.70
CA TRP A 63 -3.96 -6.82 -6.54
C TRP A 63 -3.86 -8.13 -5.78
N LYS A 64 -3.89 -9.25 -6.52
CA LYS A 64 -3.79 -10.62 -5.98
C LYS A 64 -2.39 -11.01 -5.51
N THR A 65 -1.44 -10.09 -5.47
CA THR A 65 -0.10 -10.32 -4.91
C THR A 65 0.05 -9.68 -3.52
N PHE A 66 -0.82 -8.72 -3.19
CA PHE A 66 -0.83 -8.08 -1.89
C PHE A 66 -1.57 -8.96 -0.87
N SER A 67 -1.04 -9.04 0.35
CA SER A 67 -1.75 -9.74 1.44
C SER A 67 -2.87 -8.87 1.98
N THR A 68 -3.95 -9.49 2.47
CA THR A 68 -5.09 -8.79 3.09
C THR A 68 -4.65 -7.81 4.17
N GLY A 69 -3.74 -8.21 5.06
CA GLY A 69 -3.25 -7.31 6.12
C GLY A 69 -2.45 -6.09 5.62
N SER A 70 -1.81 -6.18 4.45
CA SER A 70 -1.13 -5.02 3.84
C SER A 70 -2.16 -4.09 3.19
N VAL A 71 -3.16 -4.66 2.52
CA VAL A 71 -4.28 -3.91 1.95
C VAL A 71 -5.06 -3.16 3.02
N ASP A 72 -5.43 -3.82 4.12
CA ASP A 72 -6.20 -3.20 5.20
C ASP A 72 -5.42 -2.05 5.86
N SER A 73 -4.14 -2.28 6.14
CA SER A 73 -3.25 -1.25 6.71
C SER A 73 -3.15 -0.05 5.78
N CYS A 74 -2.80 -0.27 4.50
CA CYS A 74 -2.62 0.84 3.56
C CYS A 74 -3.92 1.60 3.25
N LEU A 75 -5.05 0.91 3.14
CA LEU A 75 -6.34 1.57 2.99
C LEU A 75 -6.72 2.42 4.21
N SER A 76 -6.34 1.99 5.42
CA SER A 76 -6.54 2.77 6.63
C SER A 76 -5.72 4.06 6.61
N GLU A 77 -4.44 3.98 6.24
CA GLU A 77 -3.55 5.14 6.12
C GLU A 77 -4.06 6.13 5.08
N THR A 78 -4.35 5.67 3.87
CA THR A 78 -4.86 6.50 2.76
C THR A 78 -6.19 7.19 3.07
N ARG A 79 -6.98 6.68 4.01
CA ARG A 79 -8.26 7.30 4.39
C ARG A 79 -8.16 8.22 5.59
N SER A 80 -7.00 8.25 6.26
CA SER A 80 -6.84 8.87 7.58
C SER A 80 -7.03 10.39 7.57
N ASP A 81 -6.66 11.05 6.47
CA ASP A 81 -6.76 12.50 6.30
C ASP A 81 -8.05 12.96 5.59
N GLY A 82 -8.88 12.01 5.14
CA GLY A 82 -10.13 12.28 4.40
C GLY A 82 -9.93 12.67 2.93
N THR A 83 -8.71 12.59 2.40
CA THR A 83 -8.36 12.88 1.01
C THR A 83 -7.66 11.70 0.35
N PRO A 84 -8.36 10.56 0.16
CA PRO A 84 -7.71 9.34 -0.30
C PRO A 84 -7.13 9.44 -1.70
N SER A 85 -5.98 8.79 -1.90
CA SER A 85 -5.23 8.74 -3.15
C SER A 85 -4.84 7.30 -3.51
N TYR A 86 -5.05 6.90 -4.76
CA TYR A 86 -4.51 5.65 -5.29
C TYR A 86 -3.00 5.70 -5.46
N VAL A 87 -2.40 6.87 -5.69
CA VAL A 87 -0.93 7.02 -5.73
C VAL A 87 -0.35 6.65 -4.36
N GLU A 88 -0.91 7.23 -3.28
CA GLU A 88 -0.49 6.90 -1.91
C GLU A 88 -0.74 5.41 -1.58
N LEU A 89 -1.91 4.88 -1.94
CA LEU A 89 -2.23 3.47 -1.73
C LEU A 89 -1.24 2.55 -2.46
N GLN A 90 -0.90 2.87 -3.71
CA GLN A 90 0.07 2.13 -4.51
C GLN A 90 1.43 2.13 -3.82
N GLU A 91 1.93 3.32 -3.46
CA GLU A 91 3.22 3.46 -2.78
C GLU A 91 3.24 2.64 -1.48
N CYS A 92 2.22 2.77 -0.63
CA CYS A 92 2.14 2.00 0.61
C CYS A 92 2.19 0.48 0.35
N LEU A 93 1.44 0.00 -0.64
CA LEU A 93 1.40 -1.43 -1.00
C LEU A 93 2.75 -1.93 -1.53
N GLU A 94 3.44 -1.13 -2.34
CA GLU A 94 4.78 -1.43 -2.85
C GLU A 94 5.81 -1.46 -1.71
N LEU A 95 5.79 -0.48 -0.80
CA LEU A 95 6.64 -0.46 0.39
C LEU A 95 6.37 -1.68 1.29
N ALA A 96 5.10 -2.02 1.53
CA ALA A 96 4.74 -3.17 2.36
C ALA A 96 5.23 -4.49 1.76
N ARG A 97 5.14 -4.63 0.43
CA ARG A 97 5.69 -5.77 -0.30
C ARG A 97 7.21 -5.84 -0.20
N ASP A 98 7.89 -4.72 -0.40
CA ASP A 98 9.35 -4.68 -0.42
C ASP A 98 9.96 -4.85 0.96
N SER A 99 9.34 -4.30 2.02
CA SER A 99 9.73 -4.53 3.41
C SER A 99 9.71 -6.03 3.77
N LYS A 100 8.69 -6.78 3.32
CA LYS A 100 8.65 -8.24 3.51
C LYS A 100 9.82 -8.94 2.82
N LYS A 101 10.32 -8.44 1.68
CA LYS A 101 11.53 -9.00 1.06
C LYS A 101 12.73 -8.86 1.98
N TYR A 102 12.93 -7.69 2.61
CA TYR A 102 14.05 -7.46 3.53
C TYR A 102 13.95 -8.25 4.85
N GLN A 103 12.74 -8.44 5.40
CA GLN A 103 12.54 -9.28 6.59
C GLN A 103 12.89 -10.76 6.33
N ASN A 104 12.73 -11.21 5.10
CA ASN A 104 13.03 -12.57 4.68
C ASN A 104 14.48 -12.74 4.17
N GLN A 105 15.30 -11.68 4.20
CA GLN A 105 16.72 -11.73 3.81
C GLN A 105 17.61 -11.86 5.06
N PRO A 106 18.72 -12.61 5.00
CA PRO A 106 19.70 -12.60 6.09
C PRO A 106 20.24 -11.18 6.25
N GLN A 107 20.05 -10.58 7.43
CA GLN A 107 20.57 -9.24 7.71
C GLN A 107 22.09 -9.23 7.50
N PRO A 108 22.64 -8.30 6.68
CA PRO A 108 24.08 -8.17 6.54
C PRO A 108 24.65 -7.78 7.91
N LYS A 109 25.53 -8.63 8.46
CA LYS A 109 26.31 -8.31 9.65
C LYS A 109 27.27 -7.18 9.28
N ILE A 110 27.11 -6.02 9.91
CA ILE A 110 28.09 -4.93 9.91
C ILE A 110 29.25 -5.29 10.84
#